data_AF-A0A843LDW9-F1
#
_entry.id   AF-A0A843LDW9-F1
#
_cell.length_a   1.000
_cell.length_b   1.000
_cell.length_c   1.000
_cell.angle_alpha   90.00
_cell.angle_beta   90.00
_cell.angle_gamma   90.00
#
_symmetry.space_group_name_H-M   'P 1'
#
loop_
_entity.id
_entity.type
_entity.pdbx_description
1 polymer ?
#
loop_
_entity_poly.entity_id
_entity_poly.type
_entity_poly.pdbx_seq_one_letter_code
_entity_poly.pdbx_strand_id
1 'polypeptide(L)'
;MIEIKKAFCPICKEVKWCNRHHKFPRAVWGYGEENNKIIYLCLDCHRMIHEKIREKENGILQLFPEIYIETLADAIRNGGKNGKRRK
;
A
#
# COMPACT_ATOMS: atom_id res chain seq x y z
N MET A 1 -1.62 -9.06 -13.71
CA MET A 1 -1.19 -8.15 -14.79
C MET A 1 -1.32 -6.72 -14.28
N ILE A 2 -0.27 -5.89 -14.40
CA ILE A 2 -0.36 -4.47 -14.07
C ILE A 2 -1.11 -3.81 -15.23
N GLU A 3 -2.34 -3.35 -15.00
CA GLU A 3 -3.10 -2.63 -16.00
C GLU A 3 -2.49 -1.23 -16.16
N ILE A 4 -1.89 -0.97 -17.32
CA ILE A 4 -1.30 0.31 -17.71
C ILE A 4 -2.09 0.84 -18.91
N LYS A 5 -2.50 2.10 -18.87
CA LYS A 5 -3.20 2.75 -19.98
C LYS A 5 -2.83 4.22 -20.10
N LYS A 6 -2.98 4.81 -21.29
CA LYS A 6 -2.92 6.27 -21.44
C LYS A 6 -4.12 6.88 -20.70
N ALA A 7 -3.83 7.73 -19.73
CA ALA A 7 -4.83 8.46 -18.96
C ALA A 7 -4.27 9.80 -18.49
N PHE A 8 -5.16 10.69 -18.05
CA PHE A 8 -4.78 11.93 -17.39
C PHE A 8 -4.31 11.64 -15.97
N CYS A 9 -3.09 12.05 -15.62
CA CYS A 9 -2.61 11.99 -14.24
C CYS A 9 -3.06 13.25 -13.48
N PRO A 10 -3.87 13.11 -12.41
CA PRO A 10 -4.41 14.26 -11.67
C PRO A 10 -3.36 15.03 -10.87
N ILE A 11 -2.16 14.49 -10.68
CA ILE A 11 -1.09 15.11 -9.87
C ILE A 11 -0.24 16.03 -10.75
N CYS A 12 0.36 15.52 -11.82
CA CYS A 12 1.18 16.31 -12.74
C CYS A 12 0.39 16.96 -13.89
N LYS A 13 -0.92 16.69 -14.00
CA LYS A 13 -1.84 17.28 -14.98
C LYS A 13 -1.50 17.00 -16.45
N GLU A 14 -0.86 15.86 -16.71
CA GLU A 14 -0.46 15.44 -18.05
C GLU A 14 -1.14 14.13 -18.46
N VAL A 15 -1.42 13.98 -19.76
CA VAL A 15 -1.90 12.72 -20.35
C VAL A 15 -0.71 11.83 -20.69
N LYS A 16 -0.55 10.73 -19.95
CA LYS A 16 0.56 9.80 -20.15
C LYS A 16 0.21 8.38 -19.70
N TRP A 17 1.15 7.45 -19.83
CA TRP A 17 0.96 6.08 -19.34
C TRP A 17 0.81 6.07 -17.82
N CYS A 18 -0.36 5.64 -17.37
CA CYS A 18 -0.73 5.60 -15.98
C CYS A 18 -1.08 4.18 -15.56
N ASN A 19 -0.75 3.86 -14.31
CA ASN A 19 -1.15 2.62 -13.66
C ASN A 19 -2.28 2.89 -12.68
N ARG A 20 -2.95 1.80 -12.32
CA ARG A 20 -4.02 1.79 -11.33
C ARG A 20 -3.47 2.09 -9.93
N HIS A 21 -4.09 3.01 -9.22
CA HIS A 21 -3.81 3.33 -7.82
C HIS A 21 -5.10 3.27 -7.00
N HIS A 22 -5.11 2.47 -5.93
CA HIS A 22 -6.21 2.45 -4.96
C HIS A 22 -6.08 3.62 -4.01
N LYS A 23 -7.17 4.40 -3.85
CA LYS A 23 -7.21 5.47 -2.84
C LYS A 23 -7.04 4.92 -1.43
N PHE A 24 -7.53 3.71 -1.18
CA PHE A 24 -7.40 3.00 0.08
C PHE A 24 -6.65 1.67 -0.14
N PRO A 25 -5.46 1.49 0.46
CA PRO A 25 -4.74 0.22 0.44
C PRO A 25 -5.60 -0.96 0.91
N ARG A 26 -5.84 -1.93 0.03
CA ARG A 26 -6.65 -3.12 0.35
C ARG A 26 -6.08 -3.95 1.51
N ALA A 27 -4.78 -3.87 1.75
CA ALA A 27 -4.13 -4.55 2.87
C ALA A 27 -4.61 -4.04 4.25
N VAL A 28 -5.11 -2.80 4.31
CA VAL A 28 -5.54 -2.14 5.54
C VAL A 28 -7.06 -1.99 5.57
N TRP A 29 -7.68 -1.57 4.46
CA TRP A 29 -9.13 -1.33 4.37
C TRP A 29 -9.94 -2.49 3.77
N GLY A 30 -9.29 -3.61 3.45
CA GLY A 30 -9.97 -4.80 2.90
C GLY A 30 -10.37 -4.66 1.42
N TYR A 31 -11.17 -5.62 0.95
CA TYR A 31 -11.51 -5.79 -0.48
C TYR A 31 -12.95 -5.41 -0.82
N GLY A 32 -13.70 -4.81 0.12
CA GLY A 32 -15.07 -4.36 -0.09
C GLY A 32 -15.18 -3.33 -1.23
N GLU A 33 -16.36 -3.27 -1.86
CA GLU A 33 -16.62 -2.37 -2.98
C GLU A 33 -16.47 -0.90 -2.60
N GLU A 34 -16.83 -0.55 -1.36
CA GLU A 34 -16.68 0.78 -0.78
C GLU A 34 -15.22 1.27 -0.74
N ASN A 35 -14.27 0.33 -0.68
CA ASN A 35 -12.82 0.57 -0.66
C ASN A 35 -12.17 0.39 -2.04
N ASN A 36 -12.94 -0.05 -3.05
CA ASN A 36 -12.46 -0.24 -4.41
C ASN A 36 -12.42 1.08 -5.23
N LYS A 37 -12.06 2.20 -4.59
CA LYS A 37 -11.96 3.50 -5.23
C LYS A 37 -10.61 3.65 -5.93
N ILE A 38 -10.65 3.76 -7.26
CA ILE A 38 -9.47 3.71 -8.12
C ILE A 38 -9.23 5.07 -8.76
N ILE A 39 -7.98 5.48 -8.85
CA ILE A 39 -7.51 6.54 -9.74
C ILE A 39 -6.37 6.02 -10.61
N TYR A 40 -6.03 6.75 -11.65
CA TYR A 40 -4.89 6.44 -12.52
C TYR A 40 -3.80 7.49 -12.31
N LEU A 41 -2.59 7.05 -11.99
CA LEU A 41 -1.43 7.90 -11.75
C LEU A 41 -0.30 7.50 -12.72
N CYS A 42 0.50 8.47 -13.17
CA CYS A 42 1.76 8.12 -13.82
C CYS A 42 2.71 7.48 -12.80
N LEU A 43 3.71 6.75 -13.29
CA LEU A 43 4.61 5.98 -12.42
C LEU A 43 5.31 6.86 -11.37
N ASP A 44 5.80 8.03 -11.77
CA ASP A 44 6.53 8.93 -10.86
C ASP A 44 5.62 9.48 -9.77
N CYS A 45 4.42 9.97 -10.13
CA CYS A 45 3.46 10.47 -9.15
C CYS A 45 2.92 9.35 -8.26
N HIS A 46 2.76 8.13 -8.79
CA HIS A 46 2.36 6.97 -8.01
C HIS A 46 3.42 6.63 -6.95
N ARG A 47 4.69 6.59 -7.34
CA ARG A 47 5.81 6.33 -6.43
C ARG A 47 5.93 7.42 -5.36
N MET A 48 5.89 8.69 -5.76
CA MET A 48 5.96 9.83 -4.84
C MET A 48 4.88 9.76 -3.75
N ILE A 49 3.65 9.39 -4.10
CA ILE A 49 2.57 9.26 -3.11
C ILE A 49 2.83 8.10 -2.14
N HIS A 50 3.27 6.95 -2.62
CA HIS A 50 3.62 5.83 -1.74
C HIS A 50 4.77 6.17 -0.78
N GLU A 51 5.77 6.93 -1.23
CA GLU A 51 6.87 7.40 -0.38
C GLU A 51 6.34 8.33 0.72
N LYS A 52 5.51 9.32 0.38
CA LYS A 52 4.89 10.24 1.36
C LYS A 52 3.95 9.53 2.34
N ILE A 53 3.21 8.52 1.89
CA ILE A 53 2.35 7.70 2.77
C ILE A 53 3.22 6.92 3.74
N ARG A 54 4.27 6.25 3.23
CA ARG A 54 5.20 5.47 4.05
C ARG A 54 5.88 6.32 5.13
N GLU A 55 6.28 7.54 4.81
CA GLU A 55 6.86 8.46 5.80
C GLU A 55 5.87 8.74 6.96
N LYS A 56 4.59 8.95 6.64
CA LYS A 56 3.55 9.15 7.66
C LYS A 56 3.25 7.88 8.44
N GLU A 57 3.16 6.74 7.76
CA GLU A 57 2.97 5.43 8.39
C GLU A 57 4.12 5.13 9.36
N ASN A 58 5.37 5.40 8.97
CA ASN A 58 6.54 5.24 9.82
C ASN A 58 6.44 6.11 11.08
N GLY A 59 5.99 7.36 10.94
CA GLY A 59 5.77 8.25 12.09
C GLY A 59 4.75 7.69 13.07
N ILE A 60 3.65 7.09 12.58
CA ILE A 60 2.65 6.42 13.43
C ILE A 60 3.25 5.18 14.08
N LEU A 61 3.97 4.35 13.32
CA LEU A 61 4.57 3.11 13.82
C LEU A 61 5.62 3.36 14.92
N GLN A 62 6.34 4.48 14.84
CA GLN A 62 7.27 4.90 15.90
C GLN A 62 6.58 5.24 17.23
N LEU A 63 5.28 5.57 17.22
CA LEU A 63 4.50 5.78 18.44
C LEU A 63 4.09 4.48 19.12
N PHE A 64 4.13 3.35 18.39
CA PHE A 64 3.71 2.03 18.87
C PHE A 64 4.80 0.97 18.57
N PRO A 65 6.03 1.14 19.09
CA PRO A 65 7.15 0.23 18.82
C PRO A 65 6.89 -1.21 19.30
N GLU A 66 6.02 -1.39 20.30
CA GLU A 66 5.58 -2.69 20.81
C GLU A 66 4.99 -3.57 19.71
N ILE A 67 4.30 -3.00 18.71
CA ILE A 67 3.78 -3.77 17.56
C ILE A 67 4.90 -4.56 16.89
N TYR A 68 6.08 -3.96 16.73
CA TYR A 68 7.24 -4.63 16.13
C TYR A 68 7.91 -5.60 17.08
N ILE A 69 8.16 -5.17 18.32
CA ILE A 69 8.90 -5.95 19.32
C ILE A 69 8.12 -7.22 19.67
N GLU A 70 6.83 -7.08 19.99
CA GLU A 70 5.98 -8.20 20.38
C GLU A 70 5.74 -9.16 19.21
N THR A 71 5.46 -8.65 18.01
CA THR A 71 5.28 -9.50 16.81
C THR A 71 6.53 -10.34 16.52
N LEU A 72 7.72 -9.74 16.63
CA LEU A 72 8.98 -10.47 16.44
C LEU A 72 9.20 -11.50 17.56
N ALA A 73 8.97 -11.10 18.81
CA ALA A 73 9.11 -11.99 19.96
C ALA A 73 8.15 -13.19 19.88
N ASP A 74 6.91 -12.97 19.44
CA ASP A 74 5.92 -14.01 19.19
C ASP A 74 6.34 -14.95 18.06
N ALA A 75 6.88 -14.41 16.97
CA ALA A 75 7.37 -15.21 15.85
C ALA A 75 8.54 -16.12 16.27
N ILE A 76 9.45 -15.61 17.11
CA ILE A 76 10.58 -16.36 17.69
C ILE A 76 10.06 -17.45 18.63
N ARG A 77 9.18 -17.11 19.57
CA ARG A 77 8.63 -18.05 20.57
C ARG A 77 7.86 -19.20 19.94
N ASN A 78 7.02 -18.90 18.95
CA ASN A 78 6.08 -19.86 18.40
C ASN A 78 6.58 -20.60 17.16
N GLY A 79 7.80 -20.31 16.69
CA GLY A 79 8.41 -20.99 15.54
C GLY A 79 7.51 -20.95 14.30
N GLY A 80 7.31 -19.76 13.72
CA GLY A 80 6.86 -19.57 12.33
C GLY A 80 5.83 -20.53 11.73
N LYS A 81 4.69 -20.80 12.38
CA LYS A 81 3.57 -21.56 11.76
C LYS A 81 2.56 -20.71 10.98
N ASN A 82 2.93 -19.49 10.59
CA ASN A 82 2.08 -18.63 9.75
C ASN A 82 2.58 -18.54 8.30
N GLY A 83 2.84 -19.69 7.70
CA GLY A 83 2.73 -19.82 6.25
C GLY A 83 1.24 -19.82 5.89
N LYS A 84 0.62 -18.65 5.66
CA LYS A 84 -0.61 -18.64 4.85
C LYS A 84 -0.24 -19.34 3.55
N ARG A 85 -0.74 -20.57 3.34
CA ARG A 85 -0.69 -21.23 2.03
C ARG A 85 -1.26 -20.21 1.04
N ARG A 86 -0.39 -19.67 0.18
CA ARG A 86 -0.82 -18.90 -0.98
C ARG A 86 -1.74 -19.83 -1.77
N LYS A 87 -3.02 -19.52 -1.78
CA LYS A 87 -4.04 -20.22 -2.55
C LYS A 87 -4.02 -19.70 -3.99
#